data_AF-A0A3D2SJT9-F1
#
_entry.id   AF-A0A3D2SJT9-F1
#
_cell.length_a   1.000
_cell.length_b   1.000
_cell.length_c   1.000
_cell.angle_alpha   90.00
_cell.angle_beta   90.00
_cell.angle_gamma   90.00
#
_symmetry.space_group_name_H-M   'P 1'
#
loop_
_entity.id
_entity.type
_entity.pdbx_description
1 polymer ?
#
loop_
_entity_poly.entity_id
_entity_poly.type
_entity_poly.pdbx_seq_one_letter_code
_entity_poly.pdbx_strand_id
1 'polypeptide(L)'
;MQFKSVLAIATFSVCIMLSACNNEGSSAVTQNNQDQKLKLQPIVIQGALPIESERMASKLDQVSIETIGGWKFWKGTYHGYPMIISKTRMGMSNSAAATAIAIERYKPIAIINQGTSGGHDPKLNVYDIILGKYATNIGAFKTPSKAMGAGSNSLEWVEAFDVLPEDETDPEPIAIRKF
;
A
#
# COMPACT_ATOMS: atom_id res chain seq x y z
N MET A 1 3.02 76.44 -15.96
CA MET A 1 4.04 75.37 -15.94
C MET A 1 4.37 75.08 -14.48
N GLN A 2 3.71 74.06 -13.92
CA GLN A 2 4.29 72.89 -13.20
C GLN A 2 5.21 73.27 -12.00
N PHE A 3 5.07 72.76 -10.77
CA PHE A 3 5.06 71.34 -10.38
C PHE A 3 4.70 71.20 -8.88
N LYS A 4 3.71 70.34 -8.59
CA LYS A 4 3.56 69.34 -7.52
C LYS A 4 3.39 69.68 -6.02
N SER A 5 2.61 68.78 -5.43
CA SER A 5 1.78 68.85 -4.23
C SER A 5 2.24 67.85 -3.15
N VAL A 6 2.12 68.31 -1.91
CA VAL A 6 1.50 67.66 -0.72
C VAL A 6 2.08 66.35 -0.17
N LEU A 7 2.62 66.46 1.05
CA LEU A 7 2.84 65.41 2.04
C LEU A 7 2.15 65.86 3.35
N ALA A 8 1.24 65.06 3.92
CA ALA A 8 0.86 65.19 5.33
C ALA A 8 0.20 63.89 5.83
N ILE A 9 0.97 63.11 6.59
CA ILE A 9 0.55 62.00 7.44
C ILE A 9 0.24 62.59 8.81
N ALA A 10 -0.95 62.31 9.37
CA ALA A 10 -1.27 62.64 10.76
C ALA A 10 -1.72 61.37 11.50
N THR A 11 -0.80 60.89 12.32
CA THR A 11 -0.95 59.91 13.40
C THR A 11 -1.91 60.41 14.47
N PHE A 12 -2.88 59.58 14.87
CA PHE A 12 -3.60 59.74 16.14
C PHE A 12 -3.55 58.42 16.90
N SER A 13 -2.95 58.47 18.08
CA SER A 13 -2.86 57.41 19.07
C SER A 13 -3.43 57.96 20.37
N VAL A 14 -4.16 57.13 21.13
CA VAL A 14 -4.19 57.04 22.62
C VAL A 14 -5.58 56.61 23.17
N CYS A 15 -5.56 55.43 23.82
CA CYS A 15 -6.30 54.88 24.98
C CYS A 15 -7.84 54.68 24.96
N ILE A 16 -8.41 53.45 25.13
CA ILE A 16 -8.49 52.55 26.33
C ILE A 16 -9.46 53.17 27.37
N MET A 17 -10.62 52.62 27.80
CA MET A 17 -11.03 51.23 28.12
C MET A 17 -12.53 51.12 28.51
N LEU A 18 -13.00 49.86 28.57
CA LEU A 18 -14.13 49.29 29.35
C LEU A 18 -15.58 49.45 28.83
N SER A 19 -16.16 48.34 28.34
CA SER A 19 -17.29 47.66 29.01
C SER A 19 -17.75 46.38 28.31
N ALA A 20 -18.00 45.36 29.14
CA ALA A 20 -18.90 44.21 28.97
C ALA A 20 -18.45 43.00 28.13
N CYS A 21 -17.98 41.98 28.86
CA CYS A 21 -18.10 40.55 28.51
C CYS A 21 -19.51 40.01 28.79
N ASN A 22 -19.80 38.85 28.17
CA ASN A 22 -20.93 37.91 28.26
C ASN A 22 -22.01 38.08 27.19
N ASN A 23 -22.16 37.19 26.19
CA ASN A 23 -22.35 35.72 26.17
C ASN A 23 -23.77 35.30 26.56
N GLU A 24 -24.67 35.28 25.57
CA GLU A 24 -25.79 34.34 25.52
C GLU A 24 -25.77 33.64 24.16
N GLY A 25 -25.54 32.33 24.23
CA GLY A 25 -25.52 31.45 23.07
C GLY A 25 -26.93 31.24 22.51
N SER A 26 -27.02 31.32 21.19
CA SER A 26 -28.01 30.58 20.43
C SER A 26 -27.30 30.02 19.20
N SER A 27 -26.53 28.96 19.44
CA SER A 27 -26.09 28.07 18.38
C SER A 27 -27.32 27.33 17.85
N ALA A 28 -27.86 27.81 16.73
CA ALA A 28 -28.65 26.97 15.85
C ALA A 28 -27.71 25.88 15.29
N VAL A 29 -27.65 24.75 16.00
CA VAL A 29 -27.02 23.52 15.52
C VAL A 29 -27.91 22.98 14.40
N THR A 30 -27.59 23.35 13.16
CA THR A 30 -28.08 22.63 11.98
C THR A 30 -27.53 21.21 12.06
N GLN A 31 -28.38 20.26 12.45
CA GLN A 31 -28.06 18.85 12.41
C GLN A 31 -27.93 18.38 10.96
N ASN A 32 -26.71 18.35 10.43
CA ASN A 32 -26.36 17.55 9.26
C ASN A 32 -26.08 16.10 9.70
N ASN A 33 -27.14 15.38 10.06
CA ASN A 33 -27.12 13.92 10.16
C ASN A 33 -27.85 13.36 8.94
N GLN A 34 -27.15 13.34 7.80
CA GLN A 34 -27.50 12.47 6.68
C GLN A 34 -26.40 11.42 6.58
N ASP A 35 -26.72 10.22 7.06
CA ASP A 35 -26.16 8.93 6.68
C ASP A 35 -24.76 8.95 6.04
N GLN A 36 -23.72 9.03 6.86
CA GLN A 36 -22.41 8.53 6.44
C GLN A 36 -22.52 7.01 6.34
N LYS A 37 -23.08 6.52 5.22
CA LYS A 37 -23.03 5.10 4.85
C LYS A 37 -21.55 4.70 4.87
N LEU A 38 -21.17 3.85 5.84
CA LEU A 38 -19.80 3.40 6.01
C LEU A 38 -19.24 2.95 4.66
N LYS A 39 -18.24 3.69 4.16
CA LYS A 39 -17.60 3.37 2.89
C LYS A 39 -16.77 2.10 3.10
N LEU A 40 -17.27 0.98 2.60
CA LEU A 40 -16.56 -0.30 2.66
C LEU A 40 -15.19 -0.15 2.00
N GLN A 41 -14.15 -0.60 2.71
CA GLN A 41 -12.81 -0.73 2.16
C GLN A 41 -12.78 -1.93 1.19
N PRO A 42 -12.12 -1.83 0.04
CA PRO A 42 -12.11 -2.91 -0.93
C PRO A 42 -11.27 -4.09 -0.47
N ILE A 43 -11.57 -5.28 -1.00
CA ILE A 43 -10.63 -6.41 -1.02
C ILE A 43 -9.86 -6.35 -2.34
N VAL A 44 -8.54 -6.48 -2.27
CA VAL A 44 -7.69 -6.60 -3.45
C VAL A 44 -7.36 -8.07 -3.68
N ILE A 45 -7.59 -8.58 -4.89
CA ILE A 45 -7.15 -9.91 -5.32
C ILE A 45 -6.06 -9.75 -6.37
N GLN A 46 -4.92 -10.39 -6.15
CA GLN A 46 -3.74 -10.27 -7.00
C GLN A 46 -3.50 -11.54 -7.81
N GLY A 47 -3.04 -11.38 -9.05
CA GLY A 47 -2.53 -12.47 -9.89
C GLY A 47 -1.42 -11.95 -10.81
N ALA A 48 -0.43 -12.80 -11.11
CA ALA A 48 0.74 -12.36 -11.88
C ALA A 48 0.44 -12.32 -13.38
N LEU A 49 -0.21 -13.36 -13.90
CA LEU A 49 -0.46 -13.57 -15.31
C LEU A 49 -1.89 -13.17 -15.70
N PRO A 50 -2.14 -12.85 -16.99
CA PRO A 50 -3.48 -12.57 -17.50
C PRO A 50 -4.50 -13.68 -17.16
N ILE A 51 -4.12 -14.95 -17.33
CA ILE A 51 -4.98 -16.10 -17.03
C ILE A 51 -5.37 -16.18 -15.55
N GLU A 52 -4.54 -15.63 -14.66
CA GLU A 52 -4.75 -15.58 -13.21
C GLU A 52 -5.54 -14.33 -12.79
N SER A 53 -5.91 -13.41 -13.68
CA SER A 53 -6.55 -12.13 -13.31
C SER A 53 -7.78 -11.80 -14.15
N GLU A 54 -7.70 -11.93 -15.47
CA GLU A 54 -8.73 -11.43 -16.39
C GLU A 54 -10.07 -12.15 -16.22
N ARG A 55 -10.05 -13.46 -15.95
CA ARG A 55 -11.25 -14.24 -15.65
C ARG A 55 -11.93 -13.81 -14.35
N MET A 56 -11.18 -13.31 -13.37
CA MET A 56 -11.78 -12.76 -12.14
C MET A 56 -12.32 -11.35 -12.39
N ALA A 57 -11.55 -10.53 -13.11
CA ALA A 57 -11.97 -9.18 -13.48
C ALA A 57 -13.26 -9.17 -14.30
N SER A 58 -13.48 -10.18 -15.17
CA SER A 58 -14.71 -10.31 -15.96
C SER A 58 -15.96 -10.64 -15.13
N LYS A 59 -15.80 -11.01 -13.86
CA LYS A 59 -16.92 -11.27 -12.94
C LYS A 59 -17.33 -10.04 -12.13
N LEU A 60 -16.59 -8.94 -12.25
CA LEU A 60 -16.92 -7.70 -11.55
C LEU A 60 -18.06 -6.97 -12.28
N ASP A 61 -18.93 -6.36 -11.49
CA ASP A 61 -19.91 -5.39 -11.95
C ASP A 61 -19.34 -3.98 -11.91
N GLN A 62 -19.83 -3.09 -12.79
CA GLN A 62 -19.47 -1.67 -12.83
C GLN A 62 -17.96 -1.43 -12.96
N VAL A 63 -17.33 -2.17 -13.87
CA VAL A 63 -15.87 -2.21 -13.99
C VAL A 63 -15.31 -0.88 -14.52
N SER A 64 -14.33 -0.35 -13.80
CA SER A 64 -13.41 0.69 -14.28
C SER A 64 -11.99 0.15 -14.26
N ILE A 65 -11.23 0.47 -15.30
CA ILE A 65 -9.85 -0.02 -15.47
C ILE A 65 -8.89 1.14 -15.27
N GLU A 66 -7.88 0.93 -14.44
CA GLU A 66 -6.76 1.85 -14.26
C GLU A 66 -5.44 1.17 -14.60
N THR A 67 -4.50 1.94 -15.14
CA THR A 67 -3.12 1.48 -15.33
C THR A 67 -2.18 2.53 -14.76
N ILE A 68 -1.35 2.11 -13.79
CA ILE A 68 -0.41 2.99 -13.07
C ILE A 68 0.96 2.34 -13.21
N GLY A 69 1.95 3.04 -13.76
CA GLY A 69 3.30 2.48 -13.95
C GLY A 69 3.36 1.19 -14.78
N GLY A 70 2.30 0.89 -15.55
CA GLY A 70 2.15 -0.35 -16.31
C GLY A 70 1.46 -1.51 -15.56
N TRP A 71 1.15 -1.36 -14.27
CA TRP A 71 0.31 -2.31 -13.52
C TRP A 71 -1.16 -1.99 -13.74
N LYS A 72 -1.96 -3.02 -14.02
CA LYS A 72 -3.37 -2.90 -14.41
C LYS A 72 -4.27 -3.31 -13.26
N PHE A 73 -5.26 -2.48 -12.96
CA PHE A 73 -6.23 -2.68 -11.90
C PHE A 73 -7.63 -2.61 -12.49
N TRP A 74 -8.46 -3.60 -12.18
CA TRP A 74 -9.89 -3.59 -12.47
C TRP A 74 -10.64 -3.35 -11.17
N LYS A 75 -11.37 -2.25 -11.08
CA LYS A 75 -12.14 -1.87 -9.90
C LYS A 75 -13.61 -2.03 -10.22
N GLY A 76 -14.36 -2.61 -9.30
CA GLY A 76 -15.79 -2.76 -9.45
C GLY A 76 -16.40 -3.30 -8.18
N THR A 77 -17.51 -4.02 -8.32
CA THR A 77 -18.12 -4.74 -7.22
C THR A 77 -18.29 -6.21 -7.57
N TYR A 78 -18.28 -7.07 -6.55
CA TYR A 78 -18.63 -8.48 -6.68
C TYR A 78 -19.66 -8.79 -5.61
N HIS A 79 -20.87 -9.21 -6.02
CA HIS A 79 -22.03 -9.36 -5.11
C HIS A 79 -22.27 -8.11 -4.24
N GLY A 80 -22.12 -6.91 -4.83
CA GLY A 80 -22.30 -5.63 -4.15
C GLY A 80 -21.17 -5.20 -3.21
N TYR A 81 -20.11 -6.01 -3.05
CA TYR A 81 -18.94 -5.66 -2.23
C TYR A 81 -17.83 -5.05 -3.11
N PRO A 82 -17.15 -3.96 -2.67
CA PRO A 82 -16.08 -3.35 -3.46
C PRO A 82 -14.87 -4.29 -3.60
N MET A 83 -14.46 -4.56 -4.84
CA MET A 83 -13.36 -5.46 -5.14
C MET A 83 -12.45 -4.89 -6.21
N ILE A 84 -11.16 -5.18 -6.07
CA ILE A 84 -10.13 -4.75 -7.03
C ILE A 84 -9.32 -5.97 -7.44
N ILE A 85 -9.26 -6.23 -8.75
CA ILE A 85 -8.33 -7.23 -9.30
C ILE A 85 -7.07 -6.50 -9.74
N SER A 86 -5.91 -6.97 -9.29
CA SER A 86 -4.59 -6.39 -9.58
C SER A 86 -3.74 -7.38 -10.37
N LYS A 87 -3.36 -7.03 -11.60
CA LYS A 87 -2.37 -7.80 -12.38
C LYS A 87 -0.96 -7.34 -11.99
N THR A 88 -0.28 -8.15 -11.18
CA THR A 88 1.01 -7.78 -10.59
C THR A 88 2.17 -7.89 -11.55
N ARG A 89 2.07 -8.73 -12.59
CA ARG A 89 3.20 -9.25 -13.39
C ARG A 89 4.09 -10.20 -12.57
N MET A 90 5.07 -10.81 -13.23
CA MET A 90 5.95 -11.83 -12.65
C MET A 90 7.10 -11.22 -11.85
N GLY A 91 7.50 -11.90 -10.77
CA GLY A 91 8.68 -11.57 -9.97
C GLY A 91 8.40 -10.65 -8.77
N MET A 92 9.30 -10.69 -7.79
CA MET A 92 9.14 -10.03 -6.49
C MET A 92 9.03 -8.51 -6.61
N SER A 93 9.87 -7.86 -7.42
CA SER A 93 9.84 -6.40 -7.59
C SER A 93 8.51 -5.90 -8.18
N ASN A 94 7.97 -6.64 -9.15
CA ASN A 94 6.68 -6.35 -9.77
C ASN A 94 5.52 -6.54 -8.79
N SER A 95 5.52 -7.65 -8.03
CA SER A 95 4.52 -7.91 -7.00
C SER A 95 4.56 -6.86 -5.88
N ALA A 96 5.76 -6.50 -5.40
CA ALA A 96 5.95 -5.46 -4.39
C ALA A 96 5.41 -4.11 -4.86
N ALA A 97 5.78 -3.68 -6.08
CA ALA A 97 5.31 -2.41 -6.64
C ALA A 97 3.79 -2.38 -6.82
N ALA A 98 3.20 -3.42 -7.41
CA ALA A 98 1.75 -3.51 -7.60
C ALA A 98 1.00 -3.49 -6.26
N THR A 99 1.54 -4.17 -5.25
CA THR A 99 0.97 -4.23 -3.89
C THR A 99 1.04 -2.86 -3.20
N ALA A 100 2.20 -2.20 -3.24
CA ALA A 100 2.37 -0.87 -2.67
C ALA A 100 1.43 0.15 -3.32
N ILE A 101 1.32 0.13 -4.66
CA ILE A 101 0.38 0.97 -5.40
C ILE A 101 -1.06 0.68 -4.97
N ALA A 102 -1.45 -0.60 -4.85
CA ALA A 102 -2.80 -0.96 -4.46
C ALA A 102 -3.15 -0.48 -3.03
N ILE A 103 -2.22 -0.64 -2.10
CA ILE A 103 -2.39 -0.18 -0.70
C ILE A 103 -2.60 1.33 -0.69
N GLU A 104 -1.69 2.07 -1.30
CA GLU A 104 -1.69 3.54 -1.23
C GLU A 104 -2.91 4.14 -1.94
N ARG A 105 -3.28 3.61 -3.10
CA ARG A 105 -4.39 4.15 -3.91
C ARG A 105 -5.75 3.76 -3.36
N TYR A 106 -5.89 2.54 -2.85
CA TYR A 106 -7.22 1.94 -2.67
C TYR A 106 -7.61 1.65 -1.23
N LYS A 107 -6.70 1.73 -0.26
CA LYS A 107 -7.14 1.65 1.14
C LYS A 107 -7.63 0.25 1.53
N PRO A 108 -7.15 -0.89 0.98
CA PRO A 108 -7.88 -2.15 1.09
C PRO A 108 -7.91 -2.66 2.53
N ILE A 109 -8.99 -3.36 2.88
CA ILE A 109 -9.10 -4.05 4.18
C ILE A 109 -8.31 -5.36 4.19
N ALA A 110 -8.14 -5.99 3.03
CA ALA A 110 -7.40 -7.22 2.87
C ALA A 110 -6.83 -7.35 1.45
N ILE A 111 -5.74 -8.10 1.34
CA ILE A 111 -5.12 -8.50 0.08
C ILE A 111 -5.06 -10.02 0.03
N ILE A 112 -5.58 -10.59 -1.06
CA ILE A 112 -5.50 -12.01 -1.35
C ILE A 112 -4.58 -12.16 -2.55
N ASN A 113 -3.38 -12.71 -2.34
CA ASN A 113 -2.51 -13.11 -3.42
C ASN A 113 -2.84 -14.55 -3.84
N GLN A 114 -3.06 -14.77 -5.13
CA GLN A 114 -3.30 -16.10 -5.67
C GLN A 114 -2.57 -16.27 -7.01
N GLY A 115 -2.42 -17.51 -7.41
CA GLY A 115 -1.84 -17.88 -8.69
C GLY A 115 -1.49 -19.36 -8.70
N THR A 116 -0.68 -19.74 -9.67
CA THR A 116 -0.16 -21.09 -9.82
C THR A 116 1.22 -21.23 -9.16
N SER A 117 1.55 -22.43 -8.66
CA SER A 117 2.85 -22.72 -8.06
C SER A 117 3.28 -24.17 -8.34
N GLY A 118 4.58 -24.45 -8.20
CA GLY A 118 5.13 -25.80 -8.25
C GLY A 118 5.11 -26.45 -6.87
N GLY A 119 4.70 -27.72 -6.78
CA GLY A 119 4.70 -28.48 -5.53
C GLY A 119 6.11 -28.87 -5.10
N HIS A 120 6.51 -28.50 -3.89
CA HIS A 120 7.79 -28.92 -3.28
C HIS A 120 7.62 -30.14 -2.34
N ASP A 121 6.46 -30.29 -1.69
CA ASP A 121 6.17 -31.46 -0.85
C ASP A 121 5.75 -32.63 -1.76
N PRO A 122 6.43 -33.80 -1.69
CA PRO A 122 6.11 -34.97 -2.50
C PRO A 122 4.69 -35.51 -2.34
N LYS A 123 3.97 -35.11 -1.29
CA LYS A 123 2.57 -35.49 -1.06
C LYS A 123 1.57 -34.68 -1.88
N LEU A 124 2.02 -33.57 -2.48
CA LEU A 124 1.16 -32.69 -3.26
C LEU A 124 1.00 -33.18 -4.69
N ASN A 125 -0.23 -33.06 -5.19
CA ASN A 125 -0.61 -33.40 -6.55
C ASN A 125 -0.95 -32.14 -7.34
N VAL A 126 -0.95 -32.26 -8.67
CA VAL A 126 -1.45 -31.19 -9.54
C VAL A 126 -2.89 -30.86 -9.15
N TYR A 127 -3.19 -29.56 -9.04
CA TYR A 127 -4.46 -28.98 -8.59
C TYR A 127 -4.73 -28.95 -7.09
N ASP A 128 -3.83 -29.46 -6.25
CA ASP A 128 -3.92 -29.20 -4.81
C ASP A 128 -3.79 -27.68 -4.54
N ILE A 129 -4.65 -27.16 -3.66
CA ILE A 129 -4.65 -25.74 -3.28
C ILE A 129 -3.94 -25.59 -1.94
N ILE A 130 -2.90 -24.77 -1.91
CA ILE A 130 -2.14 -24.47 -0.71
C ILE A 130 -2.59 -23.13 -0.14
N LEU A 131 -2.98 -23.15 1.14
CA LEU A 131 -3.18 -21.93 1.92
C LEU A 131 -1.88 -21.62 2.66
N GLY A 132 -1.21 -20.54 2.26
CA GLY A 132 0.05 -20.12 2.84
C GLY A 132 -0.11 -19.69 4.29
N LYS A 133 0.41 -20.48 5.22
CA LYS A 133 0.49 -20.09 6.64
C LYS A 133 1.55 -19.01 6.87
N TYR A 134 2.67 -19.12 6.14
CA TYR A 134 3.81 -18.21 6.14
C TYR A 134 4.39 -18.13 4.73
N ALA A 135 5.10 -17.06 4.40
CA ALA A 135 5.88 -16.93 3.17
C ALA A 135 7.29 -16.43 3.49
N THR A 136 8.28 -16.95 2.78
CA THR A 136 9.68 -16.52 2.84
C THR A 136 10.22 -16.24 1.43
N ASN A 137 11.29 -15.46 1.32
CA ASN A 137 12.05 -15.29 0.10
C ASN A 137 13.06 -16.43 -0.04
N ILE A 138 12.70 -17.49 -0.78
CA ILE A 138 13.58 -18.64 -1.02
C ILE A 138 14.87 -18.29 -1.80
N GLY A 139 15.02 -17.08 -2.31
CA GLY A 139 16.25 -16.63 -2.99
C GLY A 139 17.20 -15.83 -2.10
N ALA A 140 16.83 -15.56 -0.84
CA ALA A 140 17.61 -14.73 0.06
C ALA A 140 18.69 -15.55 0.78
N PHE A 141 19.91 -15.58 0.20
CA PHE A 141 21.04 -16.33 0.76
C PHE A 141 22.31 -15.49 0.85
N LYS A 142 23.15 -15.78 1.86
CA LYS A 142 24.51 -15.28 2.04
C LYS A 142 25.48 -16.44 1.86
N THR A 143 26.50 -16.23 1.05
CA THR A 143 27.56 -17.22 0.87
C THR A 143 28.62 -17.05 1.94
N PRO A 144 29.20 -18.14 2.47
CA PRO A 144 30.32 -18.03 3.40
C PRO A 144 31.55 -17.42 2.72
N SER A 145 32.40 -16.74 3.49
CA SER A 145 33.70 -16.29 3.02
C SER A 145 34.62 -17.48 2.77
N LYS A 146 35.28 -17.53 1.61
CA LYS A 146 36.19 -18.62 1.22
C LYS A 146 37.49 -18.07 0.66
N ALA A 147 38.55 -18.86 0.79
CA ALA A 147 39.84 -18.54 0.19
C ALA A 147 39.77 -18.54 -1.34
N MET A 148 40.69 -17.82 -1.97
CA MET A 148 40.81 -17.75 -3.43
C MET A 148 41.01 -19.16 -4.02
N GLY A 149 40.25 -19.48 -5.07
CA GLY A 149 40.32 -20.79 -5.74
C GLY A 149 39.46 -21.91 -5.12
N ALA A 150 38.79 -21.66 -3.99
CA ALA A 150 37.96 -22.68 -3.32
C ALA A 150 36.60 -22.97 -4.00
N GLY A 151 36.20 -22.15 -4.98
CA GLY A 151 34.91 -22.30 -5.67
C GLY A 151 33.68 -21.93 -4.83
N SER A 152 32.51 -22.42 -5.23
CA SER A 152 31.23 -22.18 -4.56
C SER A 152 30.46 -23.49 -4.33
N ASN A 153 29.77 -23.59 -3.20
CA ASN A 153 28.89 -24.72 -2.86
C ASN A 153 27.57 -24.18 -2.29
N SER A 154 26.47 -24.34 -3.02
CA SER A 154 25.15 -23.83 -2.61
C SER A 154 24.56 -24.51 -1.38
N LEU A 155 25.04 -25.72 -1.04
CA LEU A 155 24.61 -26.43 0.16
C LEU A 155 25.18 -25.84 1.46
N GLU A 156 26.17 -24.95 1.35
CA GLU A 156 26.77 -24.24 2.49
C GLU A 156 26.25 -22.81 2.66
N TRP A 157 25.32 -22.37 1.80
CA TRP A 157 24.75 -21.03 1.90
C TRP A 157 23.74 -20.98 3.03
N VAL A 158 23.70 -19.85 3.72
CA VAL A 158 22.77 -19.60 4.82
C VAL A 158 21.71 -18.60 4.40
N GLU A 159 20.51 -18.73 4.96
CA GLU A 159 19.43 -17.77 4.71
C GLU A 159 19.84 -16.38 5.18
N ALA A 160 19.68 -15.39 4.31
CA ALA A 160 20.08 -14.02 4.53
C ALA A 160 18.86 -13.11 4.44
N PHE A 161 18.01 -13.20 5.46
CA PHE A 161 16.91 -12.25 5.63
C PHE A 161 17.40 -10.85 5.94
N ASP A 162 18.59 -10.77 6.52
CA ASP A 162 19.30 -9.55 6.81
C ASP A 162 20.63 -9.56 6.05
N VAL A 163 20.76 -8.66 5.09
CA VAL A 163 22.01 -8.41 4.33
C VAL A 163 22.85 -7.32 5.00
N LEU A 164 22.42 -6.83 6.17
CA LEU A 164 23.18 -5.85 6.94
C LEU A 164 24.47 -6.49 7.50
N PRO A 165 25.50 -5.66 7.74
CA PRO A 165 26.71 -6.11 8.42
C PRO A 165 26.40 -6.72 9.78
N GLU A 166 27.20 -7.69 10.22
CA GLU A 166 27.03 -8.33 11.55
C GLU A 166 27.28 -7.36 12.71
N ASP A 167 27.92 -6.21 12.43
CA ASP A 167 28.16 -5.10 13.34
C ASP A 167 27.11 -3.97 13.21
N GLU A 168 25.99 -4.21 12.53
CA GLU A 168 24.90 -3.24 12.46
C GLU A 168 24.27 -3.02 13.84
N THR A 169 24.11 -1.73 14.18
CA THR A 169 23.62 -1.31 15.50
C THR A 169 22.10 -1.31 15.61
N ASP A 170 21.40 -1.35 14.48
CA ASP A 170 19.94 -1.44 14.37
C ASP A 170 19.53 -2.44 13.27
N PRO A 171 19.74 -3.76 13.49
CA PRO A 171 19.40 -4.76 12.49
C PRO A 171 17.88 -4.83 12.29
N GLU A 172 17.43 -4.83 11.03
CA GLU A 172 16.00 -5.00 10.74
C GLU A 172 15.54 -6.39 11.19
N PRO A 173 14.41 -6.50 11.92
CA PRO A 173 13.92 -7.79 12.37
C PRO A 173 13.56 -8.69 11.17
N ILE A 174 14.08 -9.92 11.18
CA ILE A 174 13.73 -10.95 10.20
C ILE A 174 12.21 -11.10 10.13
N ALA A 175 11.63 -10.59 9.05
CA ALA A 175 10.19 -10.49 8.91
C ALA A 175 9.56 -11.82 8.50
N ILE A 176 9.39 -12.75 9.44
CA ILE A 176 8.48 -13.89 9.25
C ILE A 176 7.05 -13.36 9.34
N ARG A 177 6.44 -13.07 8.19
CA ARG A 177 5.06 -12.58 8.15
C ARG A 177 4.09 -13.73 8.38
N LYS A 178 3.40 -13.68 9.52
CA LYS A 178 2.25 -14.54 9.84
C LYS A 178 1.01 -13.89 9.23
N PHE A 179 0.28 -14.63 8.39
CA PHE A 179 -0.97 -14.19 7.77
C PHE A 179 -2.18 -14.69 8.56
#